data_AF-A0A7F8RIG1-F1
#
_entry.id   AF-A0A7F8RIG1-F1
#
_cell.length_a   1.000
_cell.length_b   1.000
_cell.length_c   1.000
_cell.angle_alpha   90.00
_cell.angle_beta   90.00
_cell.angle_gamma   90.00
#
_symmetry.space_group_name_H-M   'P 1'
#
loop_
_entity.id
_entity.type
_entity.pdbx_description
1 polymer ?
#
loop_
_entity_poly.entity_id
_entity_poly.type
_entity_poly.pdbx_seq_one_letter_code
_entity_poly.pdbx_strand_id
1 'polypeptide(L)' 'MGFVLGCYLDRKNDEKLTAFRNKSLLFKRELRPNEEVTWK' A
#
# COMPACT_ATOMS: atom_id res chain seq x y z
N MET A 1 -16.27 -9.38 16.74
CA MET A 1 -16.62 -9.03 15.34
C MET A 1 -16.25 -7.60 14.93
N GLY A 2 -16.25 -6.61 15.82
CA GLY A 2 -15.83 -5.23 15.48
C GLY A 2 -14.36 -5.10 15.06
N PHE A 3 -13.44 -5.92 15.60
CA PHE A 3 -12.02 -5.92 15.24
C PHE A 3 -11.78 -6.28 13.76
N VAL A 4 -12.50 -7.28 13.24
CA VAL A 4 -12.37 -7.72 11.83
C VAL A 4 -12.88 -6.63 10.88
N LEU A 5 -13.96 -5.94 11.27
CA LEU A 5 -14.50 -4.82 10.52
C LEU A 5 -13.54 -3.62 10.51
N GLY A 6 -12.90 -3.34 11.66
CA GLY A 6 -11.87 -2.32 11.80
C GLY A 6 -10.67 -2.59 10.88
N CYS A 7 -10.12 -3.81 10.92
CA CYS A 7 -9.02 -4.20 10.02
C CYS A 7 -9.41 -4.14 8.54
N TYR A 8 -10.67 -4.44 8.20
CA TYR A 8 -11.14 -4.35 6.81
C TYR A 8 -11.23 -2.89 6.33
N LEU A 9 -11.75 -1.99 7.17
CA LEU A 9 -11.86 -0.57 6.85
C LEU A 9 -10.49 0.10 6.77
N ASP A 10 -9.58 -0.24 7.69
CA ASP A 10 -8.20 0.23 7.72
C ASP A 10 -7.47 -0.16 6.43
N ARG A 11 -7.56 -1.44 6.06
CA ARG A 11 -6.95 -1.97 4.83
C ARG A 11 -7.49 -1.30 3.56
N LYS A 12 -8.80 -1.03 3.50
CA LYS A 12 -9.43 -0.32 2.38
C LYS A 12 -8.99 1.16 2.32
N ASN A 13 -8.71 1.77 3.46
CA ASN A 13 -8.22 3.14 3.53
C ASN A 13 -6.76 3.24 3.07
N ASP A 14 -5.91 2.30 3.50
CA ASP A 14 -4.53 2.16 3.04
C ASP A 14 -4.44 1.95 1.52
N GLU A 15 -5.31 1.10 0.94
CA GLU A 15 -5.39 0.91 -0.51
C GLU A 15 -5.66 2.23 -1.25
N LYS A 16 -6.50 3.11 -0.69
CA LYS A 16 -6.81 4.43 -1.27
C LYS A 16 -5.63 5.39 -1.17
N LEU A 17 -4.79 5.25 -0.15
CA LEU A 17 -3.59 6.05 0.09
C LEU A 17 -2.36 5.57 -0.69
N THR A 18 -2.45 4.45 -1.40
CA THR A 18 -1.36 3.96 -2.26
C THR A 18 -1.03 4.84 -3.47
N ALA A 19 -1.77 5.91 -3.74
CA ALA A 19 -1.54 6.81 -4.87
C ALA A 19 -0.14 7.46 -4.88
N PHE A 20 0.50 7.58 -3.71
CA PHE A 20 1.87 8.10 -3.54
C PHE A 20 2.93 7.00 -3.39
N ARG A 21 2.54 5.73 -3.51
CA ARG A 21 3.46 4.60 -3.43
C ARG A 21 4.49 4.70 -4.55
N ASN A 22 5.76 4.55 -4.18
CA ASN A 22 6.92 4.60 -5.07
C ASN A 22 7.16 5.96 -5.78
N LYS A 23 6.50 7.04 -5.33
CA LYS A 23 6.71 8.41 -5.83
C LYS A 23 7.50 9.31 -4.88
N SER A 24 7.65 8.91 -3.61
CA SER A 24 8.48 9.62 -2.65
C SER A 24 9.95 9.62 -3.06
N LEU A 25 10.59 10.79 -3.04
CA LEU A 25 12.00 10.99 -3.43
C LEU A 25 12.98 10.08 -2.68
N LEU A 26 12.65 9.67 -1.45
CA LEU A 26 13.47 8.77 -0.62
C LEU A 26 13.31 7.28 -0.95
N PHE A 27 12.15 6.86 -1.45
CA PHE A 27 11.82 5.44 -1.63
C PHE A 27 11.56 5.05 -3.08
N LYS A 28 11.73 5.98 -4.03
CA LYS A 28 11.59 5.74 -5.46
C LYS A 28 12.71 4.80 -5.91
N ARG A 29 12.34 3.57 -6.23
CA ARG A 29 13.23 2.55 -6.80
C ARG A 29 12.60 1.93 -8.03
N GLU A 30 13.44 1.54 -8.99
CA GLU A 30 13.01 0.71 -10.12
C GLU A 30 12.47 -0.61 -9.57
N LEU A 31 11.23 -0.94 -9.93
CA LEU A 31 10.58 -2.18 -9.52
C LEU A 31 11.26 -3.34 -10.27
N ARG A 32 11.55 -4.42 -9.54
CA ARG A 32 12.00 -5.65 -10.18
C ARG A 32 10.85 -6.21 -11.03
N PRO A 33 11.12 -6.87 -12.17
CA PRO A 33 10.09 -7.34 -13.09
C PRO A 33 9.10 -8.35 -12.48
N ASN A 34 9.38 -8.86 -11.28
CA ASN A 34 8.54 -9.83 -10.55
C ASN A 34 7.80 -9.21 -9.34
N GLU A 35 7.85 -7.88 -9.15
CA GLU A 35 7.34 -7.16 -7.98
C GLU A 35 6.37 -6.05 -8.44
N GLU A 36 5.06 -6.28 -8.32
CA GLU A 36 4.02 -5.34 -8.80
C GLU A 36 3.85 -4.10 -7.89
N VAL A 37 4.19 -4.24 -6.61
CA VAL A 37 4.02 -3.20 -5.58
C VAL A 37 5.10 -3.31 -4.52
N THR A 38 5.58 -2.17 -4.01
CA THR A 38 6.68 -2.13 -3.03
C THR A 38 6.33 -2.72 -1.65
N TRP A 39 5.05 -2.79 -1.28
CA TRP A 39 4.51 -3.27 0.02
C TRP A 39 3.03 -3.74 -0.16
N LYS A 40 2.34 -4.31 0.83
CA LYS A 40 0.91 -4.68 0.72
C LYS A 40 0.14 -4.23 1.95
#